data_AF-A0A7C7CXF8-F1
#
_entry.id   AF-A0A7C7CXF8-F1
#
_cell.length_a   1.000
_cell.length_b   1.000
_cell.length_c   1.000
_cell.angle_alpha   90.00
_cell.angle_beta   90.00
_cell.angle_gamma   90.00
#
_symmetry.space_group_name_H-M   'P 1'
#
loop_
_entity.id
_entity.type
_entity.pdbx_description
1 polymer ?
#
loop_
_entity_poly.entity_id
_entity_poly.type
_entity_poly.pdbx_seq_one_letter_code
_entity_poly.pdbx_strand_id
1 'polypeptide(L)'
;TDVWASMGQEDQQAERKKAFQGYQVDRKLMAFADKNAIFLHCLPAHRGEEVTDEVIEGPKSRVFDEAGNRLHVQKAVLAALI
;
A
#
# COMPACT_ATOMS: atom_id res chain seq x y z
N THR A 1 2.77 -0.56 -2.86
CA THR A 1 1.69 -0.17 -3.79
C THR A 1 0.86 0.91 -3.12
N ASP A 2 -0.01 1.59 -3.84
CA ASP A 2 -0.93 2.60 -3.33
C ASP A 2 -2.22 2.61 -4.17
N VAL A 3 -3.23 3.34 -3.72
CA VAL A 3 -4.51 3.53 -4.42
C VAL A 3 -4.30 3.98 -5.86
N TRP A 4 -5.09 3.42 -6.78
CA TRP A 4 -4.93 3.71 -8.20
C TRP A 4 -5.42 5.10 -8.59
N ALA A 5 -6.47 5.61 -7.93
CA ALA A 5 -6.94 6.99 -8.04
C ALA A 5 -6.59 7.75 -6.75
N SER A 6 -5.75 8.77 -6.87
CA SER A 6 -5.35 9.60 -5.73
C SER A 6 -6.46 10.59 -5.34
N MET A 7 -6.34 11.22 -4.17
CA MET A 7 -7.26 12.29 -3.76
C MET A 7 -7.33 13.41 -4.83
N GLY A 8 -8.54 13.80 -5.21
CA GLY A 8 -8.79 14.77 -6.29
C GLY A 8 -8.84 14.16 -7.68
N GLN A 9 -8.82 12.83 -7.81
CA GLN A 9 -8.92 12.10 -9.08
C GLN A 9 -10.08 11.09 -9.08
N GLU A 10 -11.09 11.32 -8.25
CA GLU A 10 -12.22 10.42 -8.05
C GLU A 10 -12.98 10.15 -9.36
N ASP A 11 -13.16 11.17 -10.20
CA ASP A 11 -13.82 11.05 -11.51
C ASP A 11 -13.07 10.12 -12.48
N GLN A 12 -11.78 9.87 -12.25
CA GLN A 12 -10.93 9.01 -13.09
C GLN A 12 -10.94 7.55 -12.63
N GLN A 13 -11.64 7.22 -11.52
CA GLN A 13 -11.51 5.91 -10.89
C GLN A 13 -11.88 4.74 -11.81
N ALA A 14 -12.96 4.86 -12.60
CA ALA A 14 -13.39 3.79 -13.49
C ALA A 14 -12.40 3.54 -14.65
N GLU A 15 -11.78 4.58 -15.19
CA GLU A 15 -10.77 4.48 -16.24
C GLU A 15 -9.49 3.85 -15.69
N ARG A 16 -9.02 4.36 -14.56
CA ARG A 16 -7.81 3.88 -13.89
C ARG A 16 -7.94 2.44 -13.42
N LYS A 17 -9.10 2.03 -12.91
CA LYS A 17 -9.36 0.64 -12.54
C LYS A 17 -9.15 -0.33 -13.70
N LYS A 18 -9.50 0.06 -14.92
CA LYS A 18 -9.24 -0.75 -16.12
C LYS A 18 -7.76 -0.72 -16.49
N ALA A 19 -7.14 0.46 -16.48
CA ALA A 19 -5.73 0.63 -16.84
C ALA A 19 -4.78 -0.12 -15.90
N PHE A 20 -5.10 -0.16 -14.60
CA PHE A 20 -4.25 -0.73 -13.56
C PHE A 20 -4.64 -2.16 -13.13
N GLN A 21 -5.65 -2.76 -13.77
CA GLN A 21 -6.12 -4.10 -13.39
C GLN A 21 -5.01 -5.17 -13.34
N GLY A 22 -3.99 -5.05 -14.21
CA GLY A 22 -2.83 -5.95 -14.24
C GLY A 22 -1.75 -5.69 -13.17
N TYR A 23 -1.93 -4.66 -12.33
CA TYR A 23 -0.96 -4.23 -11.32
C TYR A 23 -1.42 -4.51 -9.88
N GLN A 24 -2.55 -5.22 -9.69
CA GLN A 24 -2.99 -5.62 -8.36
C GLN A 24 -1.91 -6.46 -7.66
N VAL A 25 -1.61 -6.12 -6.41
CA VAL A 25 -0.73 -6.93 -5.58
C VAL A 25 -1.53 -8.06 -4.95
N ASP A 26 -1.42 -9.24 -5.55
CA ASP A 26 -2.03 -10.49 -5.07
C ASP A 26 -0.98 -11.51 -4.60
N ARG A 27 -1.43 -12.66 -4.10
CA ARG A 27 -0.54 -13.72 -3.64
C ARG A 27 0.35 -14.26 -4.76
N LYS A 28 -0.13 -14.27 -6.01
CA LYS A 28 0.63 -14.76 -7.16
C LYS A 28 1.79 -13.83 -7.47
N LEU A 29 1.55 -12.52 -7.49
CA LEU A 29 2.59 -11.52 -7.67
C LEU A 29 3.62 -11.59 -6.54
N MET A 30 3.16 -11.67 -5.29
CA MET A 30 4.03 -11.80 -4.13
C MET A 30 4.88 -13.08 -4.12
N ALA A 31 4.49 -14.13 -4.85
CA ALA A 31 5.26 -15.36 -4.97
C ALA A 31 6.50 -15.22 -5.87
N PHE A 32 6.54 -14.22 -6.75
CA PHE A 32 7.73 -13.90 -7.55
C PHE A 32 8.76 -13.07 -6.77
N ALA A 33 8.35 -12.44 -5.67
CA ALA A 33 9.24 -11.66 -4.83
C ALA A 33 10.15 -12.56 -3.98
N ASP A 34 11.19 -11.97 -3.39
CA ASP A 34 12.07 -12.67 -2.45
C ASP A 34 11.26 -13.32 -1.30
N LYS A 35 11.75 -14.45 -0.78
CA LYS A 35 11.11 -15.19 0.31
C LYS A 35 10.87 -14.32 1.55
N ASN A 36 11.73 -13.34 1.81
CA ASN A 36 11.68 -12.41 2.93
C ASN A 36 11.06 -11.05 2.56
N ALA A 37 10.57 -10.86 1.33
CA ALA A 37 9.89 -9.63 0.95
C ALA A 37 8.70 -9.35 1.88
N ILE A 38 8.57 -8.09 2.28
CA ILE A 38 7.43 -7.57 3.04
C ILE A 38 6.51 -6.77 2.12
N PHE A 39 5.24 -6.68 2.51
CA PHE A 39 4.26 -5.84 1.83
C PHE A 39 4.02 -4.54 2.62
N LEU A 40 4.06 -3.42 1.92
CA LEU A 40 3.88 -2.06 2.42
C LEU A 40 2.78 -1.33 1.62
N HIS A 41 2.03 -0.48 2.32
CA HIS A 41 0.94 0.33 1.81
C HIS A 41 0.69 1.52 2.74
N CYS A 42 0.66 2.74 2.20
CA CYS A 42 0.56 3.96 3.01
C CYS A 42 -0.81 4.22 3.65
N LEU A 43 -1.86 3.58 3.13
CA LEU A 43 -3.26 3.65 3.55
C LEU A 43 -3.92 5.01 3.23
N PRO A 44 -5.26 5.07 3.09
CA PRO A 44 -6.21 3.94 3.09
C PRO A 44 -6.04 3.03 1.86
N ALA A 45 -6.44 1.75 1.97
CA ALA A 45 -6.38 0.78 0.87
C ALA A 45 -7.79 0.40 0.39
N HIS A 46 -7.98 0.29 -0.92
CA HIS A 46 -9.14 -0.31 -1.58
C HIS A 46 -8.90 -1.81 -1.82
N ARG A 47 -9.36 -2.63 -0.88
CA ARG A 47 -9.29 -4.10 -0.97
C ARG A 47 -10.00 -4.61 -2.23
N GLY A 48 -9.34 -5.52 -2.94
CA GLY A 48 -9.80 -6.05 -4.23
C GLY A 48 -9.53 -5.13 -5.42
N GLU A 49 -8.90 -3.97 -5.20
CA GLU A 49 -8.41 -3.07 -6.24
C GLU A 49 -6.88 -3.13 -6.31
N GLU A 50 -6.13 -2.26 -5.64
CA GLU A 50 -4.66 -2.28 -5.70
C GLU A 50 -4.01 -3.45 -4.94
N VAL A 51 -4.74 -4.05 -3.98
CA VAL A 51 -4.26 -5.16 -3.15
C VAL A 51 -5.40 -6.11 -2.79
N THR A 52 -5.10 -7.40 -2.67
CA THR A 52 -6.07 -8.40 -2.20
C THR A 52 -6.04 -8.55 -0.67
N ASP A 53 -7.16 -9.01 -0.08
CA ASP A 53 -7.28 -9.21 1.38
C ASP A 53 -6.20 -10.13 1.94
N GLU A 54 -5.92 -11.23 1.24
CA GLU A 54 -4.90 -12.21 1.60
C GLU A 54 -3.46 -11.64 1.67
N VAL A 55 -3.17 -10.57 0.92
CA VAL A 55 -1.86 -9.92 0.95
C VAL A 55 -1.80 -8.92 2.10
N ILE A 56 -2.80 -8.04 2.23
CA ILE A 56 -2.80 -6.99 3.25
C ILE A 56 -2.98 -7.53 4.67
N GLU A 57 -3.74 -8.61 4.85
CA GLU A 57 -3.86 -9.34 6.13
C GLU A 57 -2.78 -10.43 6.30
N GLY A 58 -2.00 -10.67 5.25
CA GLY A 58 -1.06 -11.77 5.20
C GLY A 58 0.14 -11.61 6.15
N PRO A 59 0.87 -12.70 6.44
CA PRO A 59 1.99 -12.68 7.39
C PRO A 59 3.18 -11.82 6.95
N LYS A 60 3.26 -11.49 5.65
CA LYS A 60 4.27 -10.60 5.06
C LYS A 60 3.88 -9.12 5.11
N SER A 61 2.64 -8.80 5.49
CA SER A 61 2.16 -7.43 5.59
C SER A 61 2.78 -6.71 6.78
N ARG A 62 3.24 -5.49 6.57
CA ARG A 62 3.74 -4.58 7.63
C ARG A 62 3.04 -3.23 7.60
N VAL A 63 1.83 -3.16 7.02
CA VAL A 63 1.11 -1.90 6.81
C VAL A 63 0.79 -1.15 8.12
N PHE A 64 0.51 -1.87 9.21
CA PHE A 64 0.24 -1.23 10.51
C PHE A 64 1.52 -0.80 11.24
N ASP A 65 2.61 -1.56 11.10
CA ASP A 65 3.92 -1.14 11.61
C ASP A 65 4.41 0.10 10.86
N GLU A 66 4.25 0.11 9.53
CA GLU A 66 4.51 1.26 8.67
C GLU A 66 3.71 2.50 9.10
N ALA A 67 2.40 2.34 9.30
CA ALA A 67 1.53 3.41 9.79
C ALA A 67 1.95 3.90 11.19
N GLY A 68 2.25 2.99 12.11
CA GLY A 68 2.72 3.32 13.47
C GLY A 68 4.05 4.07 13.45
N ASN A 69 4.96 3.71 12.54
CA ASN A 69 6.26 4.36 12.41
C ASN A 69 6.17 5.83 11.96
N ARG A 70 5.06 6.28 11.39
CA ARG A 70 4.83 7.70 11.07
C ARG A 70 4.99 8.59 12.31
N LEU A 71 4.51 8.15 13.47
CA LEU A 71 4.64 8.90 14.73
C LEU A 71 6.12 9.11 15.10
N HIS A 72 6.90 8.03 15.05
CA HIS A 72 8.30 8.06 15.46
C HIS A 72 9.15 8.90 14.50
N VAL A 73 8.95 8.72 13.19
CA VAL A 73 9.67 9.48 12.17
C VAL A 73 9.33 10.97 12.28
N GLN A 74 8.06 11.34 12.44
CA GLN A 74 7.67 12.75 12.57
C GLN A 74 8.24 13.41 13.82
N LYS A 75 8.31 12.72 14.96
CA LYS A 75 8.99 13.22 16.17
C LYS A 75 10.47 13.51 15.90
N ALA A 76 11.16 12.60 15.20
CA ALA A 76 12.58 12.77 14.88
C ALA A 76 12.80 13.95 13.92
N VAL A 77 11.94 14.10 12.90
CA VAL A 77 11.98 15.24 11.98
C VAL A 77 11.81 16.57 12.71
N LEU A 78 10.82 16.67 13.62
CA LEU A 78 10.63 17.88 14.43
C LEU A 78 11.85 18.21 15.28
N ALA A 79 12.43 17.21 15.97
CA ALA A 79 13.62 17.41 16.80
C ALA A 79 14.88 17.78 16.00
N ALA A 80 14.92 17.47 14.70
CA ALA A 80 16.04 17.80 13.83
C ALA A 80 15.91 19.20 13.18
N LEU A 81 14.68 19.71 13.06
CA LEU A 81 14.39 20.96 12.35
C LEU A 81 14.07 22.14 13.29
N ILE A 82 13.67 21.87 14.53
CA ILE A 82 13.34 22.85 15.57
C ILE A 82 14.40 22.77 16.67
#